data_AF-A0A0R3PN54-F1
#
_entry.id   AF-A0A0R3PN54-F1
#
_cell.length_a   1.000
_cell.length_b   1.000
_cell.length_c   1.000
_cell.angle_alpha   90.00
_cell.angle_beta   90.00
_cell.angle_gamma   90.00
#
_symmetry.space_group_name_H-M   'P 1'
#
loop_
_entity.id
_entity.type
_entity.pdbx_description
1 polymer ?
#
loop_
_entity_poly.entity_id
_entity_poly.type
_entity_poly.pdbx_seq_one_letter_code
_entity_poly.pdbx_strand_id
1 'polypeptide(L)'
;MSEFLTGTEVKKNGDPIPLVEYTGEEHATWKAVYERLHALRETHTCSAYRRNIKKLEDEGILSSEKIPQIRDVNEFLQSELLKRFFLNFILTTATYLRHNSRPHHSPEPDLIHELLGHVPMLADPVVAQLSQDIGLMSLGAPDEQIEQLANVYWFIIEFGLCKEDGRLKAIGAGLVTAYGELQHACSDKPEHRDFDPAVTAVQQYEDSDYQPLYFVAHSIQDALLKLRSYALSMERNFDVIYDPFTRSVEV
;
A
#
# COMPACT_ATOMS: atom_id res chain seq x y z
N MET A 1 2.39 14.72 0.71
CA MET A 1 2.58 15.65 -0.41
C MET A 1 2.61 14.83 -1.69
N SER A 2 1.48 14.25 -2.09
CA SER A 2 1.33 13.31 -3.21
C SER A 2 1.70 13.86 -4.59
N GLU A 3 2.51 13.09 -5.33
CA GLU A 3 2.84 13.28 -6.75
C GLU A 3 1.92 12.37 -7.56
N PHE A 4 0.98 12.94 -8.31
CA PHE A 4 0.04 12.16 -9.12
C PHE A 4 0.48 12.13 -10.57
N LEU A 5 0.61 10.93 -11.15
CA LEU A 5 0.85 10.75 -12.58
C LEU A 5 -0.48 10.56 -13.30
N THR A 6 -1.13 11.65 -13.68
CA THR A 6 -2.23 11.64 -14.66
C THR A 6 -1.65 11.87 -16.06
N GLY A 7 -1.63 10.85 -16.92
CA GLY A 7 -1.42 10.96 -18.38
C GLY A 7 -0.35 11.94 -18.89
N THR A 8 0.83 11.44 -19.27
CA THR A 8 1.92 12.15 -20.02
C THR A 8 2.47 13.48 -19.47
N GLU A 9 1.85 14.14 -18.50
CA GLU A 9 2.36 15.36 -17.87
C GLU A 9 2.69 15.12 -16.38
N VAL A 10 3.96 15.30 -16.02
CA VAL A 10 4.40 15.32 -14.63
C VAL A 10 3.89 16.61 -13.99
N LYS A 11 2.88 16.49 -13.12
CA LYS A 11 2.40 17.64 -12.34
C LYS A 11 3.44 18.06 -11.30
N LYS A 12 3.60 19.37 -11.11
CA LYS A 12 4.52 19.89 -10.11
C LYS A 12 3.87 19.84 -8.73
N ASN A 13 4.69 19.64 -7.71
CA ASN A 13 4.25 19.72 -6.33
C ASN A 13 3.56 21.07 -6.06
N GLY A 14 2.31 21.04 -5.59
CA GLY A 14 1.48 22.22 -5.33
C GLY A 14 0.41 22.50 -6.39
N ASP A 15 0.45 21.85 -7.55
CA ASP A 15 -0.61 21.98 -8.55
C ASP A 15 -1.93 21.33 -8.07
N PRO A 16 -3.10 21.88 -8.44
CA PRO A 16 -4.36 21.25 -8.13
C PRO A 16 -4.48 19.88 -8.83
N ILE A 17 -4.88 18.87 -8.05
CA ILE A 17 -5.19 17.53 -8.54
C ILE A 17 -6.40 17.67 -9.48
N PRO A 18 -6.28 17.24 -10.75
CA PRO A 18 -7.34 17.44 -11.72
C PRO A 18 -8.53 16.54 -11.39
N LEU A 19 -9.72 16.98 -11.77
CA LEU A 19 -10.90 16.13 -11.75
C LEU A 19 -10.88 15.21 -12.97
N VAL A 20 -11.28 13.96 -12.76
CA VAL A 20 -11.37 12.94 -13.80
C VAL A 20 -12.84 12.56 -13.98
N GLU A 21 -13.34 12.64 -15.21
CA GLU A 21 -14.64 12.12 -15.58
C GLU A 21 -14.49 10.65 -16.00
N TYR A 22 -14.91 9.73 -15.12
CA TYR A 22 -14.93 8.30 -15.43
C TYR A 22 -16.20 7.95 -16.19
N THR A 23 -16.07 7.01 -17.12
CA THR A 23 -17.15 6.45 -17.90
C THR A 23 -18.03 5.51 -17.07
N GLY A 24 -19.23 5.21 -17.56
CA GLY A 24 -20.11 4.22 -16.94
C GLY A 24 -19.50 2.81 -16.90
N GLU A 25 -18.66 2.46 -17.88
CA GLU A 25 -17.97 1.17 -17.94
C GLU A 25 -16.84 1.05 -16.90
N GLU A 26 -16.10 2.13 -16.66
CA GLU A 26 -15.12 2.21 -15.58
C GLU A 26 -15.80 2.11 -14.21
N HIS A 27 -16.91 2.83 -14.00
CA HIS A 27 -17.71 2.70 -12.78
C HIS A 27 -18.26 1.28 -12.58
N ALA A 28 -18.68 0.59 -13.64
CA ALA A 28 -19.11 -0.80 -13.57
C ALA A 28 -17.96 -1.75 -13.19
N THR A 29 -16.76 -1.52 -13.74
CA THR A 29 -15.54 -2.29 -13.42
C THR A 29 -15.15 -2.11 -11.95
N TRP A 30 -15.14 -0.86 -11.47
CA TRP A 30 -14.94 -0.50 -10.08
C TRP A 30 -15.95 -1.22 -9.16
N LYS A 31 -17.24 -1.13 -9.47
CA LYS A 31 -18.31 -1.74 -8.66
C LYS A 31 -18.13 -3.25 -8.54
N ALA A 32 -17.86 -3.93 -9.66
CA ALA A 32 -17.66 -5.38 -9.69
C ALA A 32 -16.48 -5.83 -8.80
N VAL A 33 -15.40 -5.04 -8.80
CA VAL A 33 -14.24 -5.25 -7.92
C VAL A 33 -14.64 -5.00 -6.47
N TYR A 34 -15.24 -3.85 -6.17
CA TYR A 34 -15.61 -3.44 -4.82
C TYR A 34 -16.50 -4.47 -4.12
N GLU A 35 -17.55 -4.95 -4.80
CA GLU A 35 -18.49 -5.95 -4.27
C GLU A 35 -17.80 -7.29 -4.01
N ARG A 36 -16.89 -7.71 -4.90
CA ARG A 36 -16.13 -8.94 -4.71
C ARG A 36 -15.19 -8.85 -3.51
N LEU A 37 -14.51 -7.71 -3.35
CA LEU A 37 -13.66 -7.44 -2.20
C LEU A 37 -14.47 -7.45 -0.90
N HIS A 38 -15.62 -6.78 -0.89
CA HIS A 38 -16.50 -6.72 0.28
C HIS A 38 -16.86 -8.13 0.81
N ALA A 39 -17.09 -9.10 -0.08
CA ALA A 39 -17.37 -10.49 0.30
C ALA A 39 -16.19 -11.22 0.96
N LEU A 40 -14.94 -10.84 0.65
CA LEU A 40 -13.73 -11.49 1.17
C LEU A 40 -13.10 -10.73 2.35
N ARG A 41 -13.42 -9.46 2.50
CA ARG A 41 -12.83 -8.52 3.46
C ARG A 41 -12.76 -9.09 4.88
N GLU A 42 -13.88 -9.52 5.46
CA GLU A 42 -13.91 -9.99 6.85
C GLU A 42 -13.02 -11.22 7.08
N THR A 43 -12.98 -12.12 6.11
CA THR A 43 -12.30 -13.39 6.23
C THR A 43 -10.82 -13.31 5.87
N HIS A 44 -10.39 -12.38 5.01
CA HIS A 44 -9.05 -12.38 4.42
C HIS A 44 -8.20 -11.14 4.69
N THR A 45 -8.74 -9.99 5.10
CA THR A 45 -7.92 -8.78 5.34
C THR A 45 -7.73 -8.51 6.82
N CYS A 46 -6.66 -7.82 7.22
CA CYS A 46 -6.37 -7.52 8.62
C CYS A 46 -7.32 -6.48 9.24
N SER A 47 -7.42 -6.44 10.56
CA SER A 47 -8.32 -5.52 11.28
C SER A 47 -8.02 -4.03 11.02
N ALA A 48 -6.76 -3.66 10.78
CA ALA A 48 -6.38 -2.31 10.38
C ALA A 48 -7.07 -1.91 9.06
N TYR A 49 -6.95 -2.75 8.03
CA TYR A 49 -7.65 -2.58 6.76
C TYR A 49 -9.16 -2.41 6.98
N ARG A 50 -9.78 -3.37 7.70
CA ARG A 50 -11.23 -3.41 7.89
C ARG A 50 -11.76 -2.16 8.60
N ARG A 51 -11.05 -1.63 9.59
CA ARG A 51 -11.43 -0.36 10.26
C ARG A 51 -11.33 0.83 9.33
N ASN A 52 -10.24 0.93 8.56
CA ASN A 52 -9.95 2.12 7.77
C ASN A 52 -10.81 2.22 6.52
N ILE A 53 -11.05 1.11 5.82
CA ILE A 53 -11.99 1.12 4.69
C ILE A 53 -13.42 1.40 5.17
N LYS A 54 -13.82 0.92 6.36
CA LYS A 54 -15.11 1.32 6.97
C LYS A 54 -15.18 2.82 7.19
N LYS A 55 -14.10 3.43 7.69
CA LYS A 55 -14.05 4.87 7.92
C LYS A 55 -14.17 5.67 6.60
N LEU A 56 -13.46 5.23 5.57
CA LEU A 56 -13.55 5.80 4.22
C LEU A 56 -14.97 5.70 3.65
N GLU A 57 -15.67 4.59 3.90
CA GLU A 57 -17.09 4.39 3.54
C GLU A 57 -18.02 5.31 4.34
N ASP A 58 -17.84 5.38 5.67
CA ASP A 58 -18.69 6.18 6.57
C ASP A 58 -18.56 7.70 6.29
N GLU A 59 -17.39 8.15 5.84
CA GLU A 59 -17.13 9.55 5.43
C GLU A 59 -17.53 9.84 3.97
N GLY A 60 -18.01 8.83 3.24
CA GLY A 60 -18.43 8.96 1.84
C GLY A 60 -17.27 9.16 0.86
N ILE A 61 -16.03 8.90 1.28
CA ILE A 61 -14.83 8.97 0.44
C ILE A 61 -14.81 7.79 -0.54
N LEU A 62 -15.15 6.59 -0.07
CA LEU A 62 -15.25 5.38 -0.90
C LEU A 62 -16.69 4.86 -0.93
N SER A 63 -17.11 4.36 -2.09
CA SER A 63 -18.39 3.66 -2.26
C SER A 63 -18.31 2.69 -3.42
N SER A 64 -19.22 1.70 -3.47
CA SER A 64 -19.34 0.80 -4.63
C SER A 64 -19.86 1.50 -5.89
N GLU A 65 -20.60 2.60 -5.74
CA GLU A 65 -21.35 3.20 -6.85
C GLU A 65 -20.53 4.15 -7.72
N LYS A 66 -19.47 4.75 -7.17
CA LYS A 66 -18.66 5.75 -7.87
C LYS A 66 -17.19 5.62 -7.52
N ILE A 67 -16.34 5.69 -8.55
CA ILE A 67 -14.89 5.83 -8.40
C ILE A 67 -14.64 7.20 -7.74
N PRO A 68 -13.88 7.24 -6.63
CA PRO A 68 -13.61 8.49 -5.93
C PRO A 68 -12.66 9.38 -6.74
N GLN A 69 -12.70 10.68 -6.45
CA GLN A 69 -11.68 11.59 -6.97
C GLN A 69 -10.44 11.47 -6.09
N ILE A 70 -9.28 11.38 -6.74
CA ILE A 70 -7.97 11.32 -6.08
C ILE A 70 -7.77 12.50 -5.12
N ARG A 71 -8.29 13.67 -5.49
CA ARG A 71 -8.25 14.88 -4.65
C ARG A 71 -8.89 14.64 -3.28
N ASP A 72 -10.10 14.08 -3.27
CA ASP A 72 -10.87 13.89 -2.05
C ASP A 72 -10.22 12.82 -1.16
N VAL A 73 -9.64 11.78 -1.77
CA VAL A 73 -8.82 10.77 -1.10
C VAL A 73 -7.55 11.35 -0.49
N ASN A 74 -6.84 12.21 -1.24
CA ASN A 74 -5.66 12.89 -0.74
C ASN A 74 -5.99 13.81 0.44
N GLU A 75 -7.05 14.60 0.35
CA GLU A 75 -7.51 15.46 1.45
C GLU A 75 -7.82 14.63 2.71
N PHE A 76 -8.50 13.50 2.55
CA PHE A 76 -8.75 12.56 3.64
C PHE A 76 -7.44 12.06 4.28
N LEU A 77 -6.52 11.51 3.47
CA LEU A 77 -5.25 10.97 3.95
C LEU A 77 -4.37 12.03 4.62
N GLN A 78 -4.26 13.22 4.04
CA GLN A 78 -3.54 14.33 4.67
C GLN A 78 -4.16 14.66 6.02
N SER A 79 -5.48 14.69 6.13
CA SER A 79 -6.16 14.96 7.40
C SER A 79 -5.86 13.87 8.45
N GLU A 80 -5.85 12.60 8.07
CA GLU A 80 -5.63 11.49 9.00
C GLU A 80 -4.18 11.42 9.50
N LEU A 81 -3.24 11.60 8.58
CA LEU A 81 -1.80 11.53 8.86
C LEU A 81 -1.29 12.75 9.63
N LEU A 82 -1.73 13.96 9.24
CA LEU A 82 -1.35 15.19 9.94
C LEU A 82 -1.94 15.25 11.36
N LYS A 83 -3.19 14.82 11.56
CA LYS A 83 -3.82 14.84 12.90
C LYS A 83 -3.08 13.98 13.93
N ARG A 84 -2.39 12.93 13.48
CA ARG A 84 -1.96 11.85 14.37
C ARG A 84 -0.46 11.65 14.44
N PHE A 85 0.28 11.83 13.34
CA PHE A 85 1.69 11.47 13.27
C PHE A 85 2.56 12.52 12.57
N PHE A 86 1.96 13.64 12.14
CA PHE A 86 2.64 14.68 11.38
C PHE A 86 3.30 14.14 10.10
N LEU A 87 2.90 12.96 9.61
CA LEU A 87 3.51 12.35 8.44
C LEU A 87 3.12 13.12 7.18
N ASN A 88 4.06 13.19 6.25
CA ASN A 88 3.79 13.75 4.94
C ASN A 88 4.06 12.69 3.89
N PHE A 89 2.97 12.07 3.43
CA PHE A 89 3.05 10.94 2.51
C PHE A 89 2.81 11.40 1.08
N ILE A 90 3.69 10.99 0.17
CA ILE A 90 3.55 11.20 -1.26
C ILE A 90 3.00 9.91 -1.87
N LEU A 91 1.69 9.83 -2.17
CA LEU A 91 1.16 8.70 -2.94
C LEU A 91 1.33 9.01 -4.43
N THR A 92 2.17 8.24 -5.11
CA THR A 92 2.16 8.12 -6.56
C THR A 92 1.15 7.05 -6.93
N THR A 93 0.18 7.38 -7.77
CA THR A 93 -0.91 6.46 -8.16
C THR A 93 -1.15 6.57 -9.65
N ALA A 94 -1.48 5.43 -10.24
CA ALA A 94 -2.09 5.35 -11.56
C ALA A 94 -3.43 6.08 -11.58
N THR A 95 -3.83 6.58 -12.75
CA THR A 95 -5.15 7.21 -12.96
C THR A 95 -6.01 6.50 -14.00
N TYR A 96 -5.52 5.36 -14.50
CA TYR A 96 -6.25 4.49 -15.40
C TYR A 96 -6.80 3.28 -14.64
N LEU A 97 -7.83 2.63 -15.19
CA LEU A 97 -8.39 1.39 -14.65
C LEU A 97 -8.00 0.20 -15.54
N ARG A 98 -7.95 -0.99 -14.94
CA ARG A 98 -7.85 -2.27 -15.65
C ARG A 98 -9.01 -2.45 -16.63
N HIS A 99 -8.76 -3.25 -17.67
CA HIS A 99 -9.75 -3.51 -18.71
C HIS A 99 -10.98 -4.26 -18.18
N ASN A 100 -12.18 -3.82 -18.56
CA ASN A 100 -13.47 -4.37 -18.10
C ASN A 100 -13.65 -5.86 -18.37
N SER A 101 -12.95 -6.43 -19.36
CA SER A 101 -13.06 -7.86 -19.71
C SER A 101 -12.38 -8.76 -18.67
N ARG A 102 -11.53 -8.19 -17.82
CA ARG A 102 -10.81 -8.89 -16.74
C ARG A 102 -10.84 -8.04 -15.46
N PRO A 103 -12.02 -7.73 -14.91
CA PRO A 103 -12.13 -6.82 -13.77
C PRO A 103 -11.43 -7.39 -12.52
N HIS A 104 -11.28 -8.71 -12.44
CA HIS A 104 -10.70 -9.39 -11.29
C HIS A 104 -9.19 -9.66 -11.40
N HIS A 105 -8.52 -9.17 -12.44
CA HIS A 105 -7.09 -9.38 -12.66
C HIS A 105 -6.47 -8.17 -13.38
N SER A 106 -5.39 -7.61 -12.85
CA SER A 106 -4.59 -6.60 -13.53
C SER A 106 -3.11 -7.00 -13.51
N PRO A 107 -2.41 -7.01 -14.66
CA PRO A 107 -0.96 -7.26 -14.69
C PRO A 107 -0.14 -6.06 -14.18
N GLU A 108 -0.72 -4.86 -14.18
CA GLU A 108 -0.09 -3.63 -13.72
C GLU A 108 -0.95 -2.98 -12.62
N PRO A 109 -0.36 -2.25 -11.65
CA PRO A 109 -1.11 -1.53 -10.63
C PRO A 109 -1.95 -0.42 -11.28
N ASP A 110 -3.27 -0.56 -11.21
CA ASP A 110 -4.24 0.39 -11.71
C ASP A 110 -4.85 1.21 -10.56
N LEU A 111 -5.67 2.22 -10.87
CA LEU A 111 -6.30 3.05 -9.85
C LEU A 111 -7.09 2.24 -8.79
N ILE A 112 -7.64 1.08 -9.16
CA ILE A 112 -8.31 0.19 -8.22
C ILE A 112 -7.34 -0.36 -7.16
N HIS A 113 -6.17 -0.84 -7.60
CA HIS A 113 -5.11 -1.32 -6.71
C HIS A 113 -4.74 -0.25 -5.67
N GLU A 114 -4.58 0.97 -6.13
CA GLU A 114 -4.17 2.11 -5.32
C GLU A 114 -5.24 2.48 -4.28
N LEU A 115 -6.49 2.63 -4.73
CA LEU A 115 -7.59 3.11 -3.89
C LEU A 115 -8.15 2.06 -2.94
N LEU A 116 -8.17 0.79 -3.34
CA LEU A 116 -8.71 -0.29 -2.51
C LEU A 116 -7.63 -1.05 -1.76
N GLY A 117 -6.40 -1.11 -2.27
CA GLY A 117 -5.26 -1.76 -1.62
C GLY A 117 -4.53 -0.81 -0.67
N HIS A 118 -3.89 0.21 -1.22
CA HIS A 118 -3.01 1.10 -0.45
C HIS A 118 -3.75 2.06 0.46
N VAL A 119 -4.75 2.80 -0.05
CA VAL A 119 -5.38 3.91 0.69
C VAL A 119 -5.91 3.49 2.08
N PRO A 120 -6.65 2.37 2.25
CA PRO A 120 -7.09 1.94 3.58
C PRO A 120 -5.93 1.60 4.51
N MET A 121 -4.84 1.04 3.99
CA MET A 121 -3.66 0.70 4.81
C MET A 121 -2.84 1.94 5.15
N LEU A 122 -2.67 2.89 4.23
CA LEU A 122 -1.99 4.15 4.47
C LEU A 122 -2.73 5.08 5.44
N ALA A 123 -4.04 4.89 5.61
CA ALA A 123 -4.78 5.53 6.70
C ALA A 123 -4.46 4.93 8.08
N ASP A 124 -3.81 3.76 8.14
CA ASP A 124 -3.24 3.24 9.38
C ASP A 124 -1.89 3.91 9.63
N PRO A 125 -1.70 4.53 10.80
CA PRO A 125 -0.49 5.29 11.05
C PRO A 125 0.79 4.46 11.16
N VAL A 126 0.68 3.18 11.58
CA VAL A 126 1.86 2.32 11.69
C VAL A 126 2.34 1.92 10.31
N VAL A 127 1.42 1.64 9.38
CA VAL A 127 1.74 1.40 7.97
C VAL A 127 2.29 2.66 7.30
N ALA A 128 1.69 3.83 7.57
CA ALA A 128 2.18 5.09 7.04
C ALA A 128 3.61 5.40 7.52
N GLN A 129 3.90 5.15 8.80
CA GLN A 129 5.25 5.28 9.35
C GLN A 129 6.20 4.25 8.74
N LEU A 130 5.78 2.99 8.59
CA LEU A 130 6.60 1.95 7.95
C LEU A 130 6.97 2.34 6.52
N SER A 131 6.01 2.84 5.76
CA SER A 131 6.21 3.30 4.38
C SER A 131 7.13 4.54 4.33
N GLN A 132 6.97 5.47 5.27
CA GLN A 132 7.86 6.64 5.38
C GLN A 132 9.28 6.22 5.75
N ASP A 133 9.46 5.30 6.71
CA ASP A 133 10.76 4.83 7.16
C ASP A 133 11.51 4.17 5.99
N ILE A 134 10.84 3.33 5.17
CA ILE A 134 11.45 2.77 3.93
C ILE A 134 11.90 3.89 2.99
N GLY A 135 11.05 4.89 2.74
CA GLY A 135 11.38 6.03 1.88
C GLY A 135 12.53 6.88 2.42
N LEU A 136 12.62 7.07 3.74
CA LEU A 136 13.75 7.77 4.36
C LEU A 136 15.03 6.93 4.27
N MET A 137 14.93 5.61 4.44
CA MET A 137 16.07 4.69 4.34
C MET A 137 16.68 4.63 2.94
N SER A 138 15.91 4.92 1.89
CA SER A 138 16.43 4.94 0.51
C SER A 138 17.20 6.22 0.17
N LEU A 139 17.02 7.31 0.93
CA LEU A 139 17.72 8.57 0.68
C LEU A 139 19.24 8.40 0.85
N GLY A 140 19.98 8.60 -0.24
CA GLY A 140 21.44 8.46 -0.27
C GLY A 140 21.96 7.03 -0.14
N ALA A 141 21.09 6.02 -0.21
CA ALA A 141 21.47 4.62 -0.19
C ALA A 141 22.09 4.19 -1.55
N PRO A 142 23.06 3.26 -1.57
CA PRO A 142 23.53 2.65 -2.81
C PRO A 142 22.44 1.78 -3.45
N ASP A 143 22.55 1.53 -4.75
CA ASP A 143 21.56 0.78 -5.54
C ASP A 143 21.23 -0.59 -4.93
N GLU A 144 22.22 -1.32 -4.40
CA GLU A 144 22.02 -2.61 -3.73
C GLU A 144 21.08 -2.50 -2.51
N GLN A 145 21.24 -1.45 -1.70
CA GLN A 145 20.35 -1.21 -0.56
C GLN A 145 18.96 -0.74 -1.02
N ILE A 146 18.87 0.00 -2.14
CA ILE A 146 17.58 0.38 -2.73
C ILE A 146 16.81 -0.87 -3.17
N GLU A 147 17.48 -1.82 -3.83
CA GLU A 147 16.88 -3.10 -4.22
C GLU A 147 16.42 -3.91 -2.99
N GLN A 148 17.24 -3.96 -1.93
CA GLN A 148 16.87 -4.59 -0.67
C GLN A 148 15.62 -3.97 -0.04
N LEU A 149 15.52 -2.64 -0.03
CA LEU A 149 14.36 -1.92 0.48
C LEU A 149 13.12 -2.14 -0.39
N ALA A 150 13.29 -2.22 -1.72
CA ALA A 150 12.21 -2.56 -2.64
C ALA A 150 11.68 -3.97 -2.37
N ASN A 151 12.55 -4.95 -2.12
CA ASN A 151 12.14 -6.31 -1.74
C ASN A 151 11.38 -6.32 -0.41
N VAL A 152 11.86 -5.59 0.60
CA VAL A 152 11.12 -5.45 1.88
C VAL A 152 9.75 -4.82 1.64
N TYR A 153 9.67 -3.75 0.84
CA TYR A 153 8.41 -3.09 0.49
C TYR A 153 7.44 -4.07 -0.20
N TRP A 154 7.93 -4.82 -1.19
CA TRP A 154 7.16 -5.84 -1.89
C TRP A 154 6.55 -6.86 -0.93
N PHE A 155 7.38 -7.45 -0.06
CA PHE A 155 6.91 -8.53 0.81
C PHE A 155 6.15 -8.09 2.05
N ILE A 156 6.01 -6.79 2.32
CA ILE A 156 5.21 -6.28 3.46
C ILE A 156 4.05 -5.38 3.04
N ILE A 157 4.30 -4.39 2.16
CA ILE A 157 3.30 -3.42 1.71
C ILE A 157 2.51 -3.92 0.50
N GLU A 158 3.12 -4.69 -0.41
CA GLU A 158 2.42 -5.23 -1.58
C GLU A 158 1.78 -6.61 -1.32
N PHE A 159 2.56 -7.54 -0.76
CA PHE A 159 2.17 -8.94 -0.60
C PHE A 159 2.32 -9.46 0.84
N GLY A 160 2.38 -8.58 1.82
CA GLY A 160 2.52 -8.96 3.23
C GLY A 160 1.27 -9.58 3.84
N LEU A 161 1.49 -10.54 4.75
CA LEU A 161 0.47 -11.12 5.61
C LEU A 161 0.73 -10.78 7.08
N CYS A 162 -0.29 -10.89 7.93
CA CYS A 162 -0.13 -11.00 9.37
C CYS A 162 -0.95 -12.12 9.98
N LYS A 163 -0.61 -12.46 11.23
CA LYS A 163 -1.41 -13.35 12.08
C LYS A 163 -2.38 -12.55 12.94
N GLU A 164 -3.68 -12.80 12.78
CA GLU A 164 -4.76 -12.25 13.61
C GLU A 164 -5.62 -13.42 14.11
N ASP A 165 -5.73 -13.58 15.43
CA ASP A 165 -6.47 -14.69 16.06
C ASP A 165 -6.09 -16.09 15.53
N GLY A 166 -4.80 -16.29 15.27
CA GLY A 166 -4.26 -17.55 14.73
C GLY A 166 -4.54 -17.78 13.25
N ARG A 167 -5.11 -16.80 12.53
CA ARG A 167 -5.40 -16.87 11.09
C ARG A 167 -4.52 -15.90 10.32
N LEU A 168 -4.19 -16.28 9.08
CA LEU A 168 -3.49 -15.40 8.14
C LEU A 168 -4.47 -14.36 7.59
N LYS A 169 -4.01 -13.11 7.53
CA LYS A 169 -4.74 -11.96 7.02
C LYS A 169 -3.83 -11.11 6.15
N ALA A 170 -4.34 -10.59 5.04
CA ALA A 170 -3.61 -9.68 4.19
C ALA A 170 -3.42 -8.30 4.84
N ILE A 171 -2.18 -7.83 4.75
CA ILE A 171 -1.77 -6.43 4.89
C ILE A 171 -1.56 -5.83 3.50
N GLY A 172 -1.00 -6.62 2.58
CA GLY A 172 -0.51 -6.17 1.29
C GLY A 172 -1.58 -5.66 0.32
N ALA A 173 -1.32 -4.53 -0.32
CA ALA A 173 -2.22 -3.89 -1.29
C ALA A 173 -2.48 -4.74 -2.54
N GLY A 174 -1.44 -5.39 -3.06
CA GLY A 174 -1.50 -6.36 -4.16
C GLY A 174 -2.46 -7.50 -3.86
N LEU A 175 -2.35 -8.10 -2.66
CA LEU A 175 -3.24 -9.17 -2.23
C LEU A 175 -4.70 -8.71 -2.13
N VAL A 176 -4.96 -7.57 -1.50
CA VAL A 176 -6.32 -7.07 -1.28
C VAL A 176 -7.08 -6.89 -2.61
N THR A 177 -6.38 -6.54 -3.69
CA THR A 177 -6.99 -6.21 -4.99
C THR A 177 -6.88 -7.31 -6.05
N ALA A 178 -6.27 -8.45 -5.69
CA ALA A 178 -6.13 -9.66 -6.50
C ALA A 178 -6.77 -10.87 -5.79
N TYR A 179 -8.09 -11.07 -5.95
CA TYR A 179 -8.85 -12.03 -5.14
C TYR A 179 -8.35 -13.48 -5.17
N GLY A 180 -7.93 -13.95 -6.35
CA GLY A 180 -7.42 -15.31 -6.48
C GLY A 180 -6.14 -15.48 -5.68
N GLU A 181 -5.27 -14.48 -5.73
CA GLU A 181 -4.04 -14.47 -4.95
C GLU A 181 -4.29 -14.25 -3.46
N LEU A 182 -5.25 -13.40 -3.08
CA LEU A 182 -5.68 -13.23 -1.69
C LEU A 182 -6.07 -14.56 -1.04
N GLN A 183 -6.87 -15.35 -1.75
CA GLN A 183 -7.31 -16.66 -1.28
C GLN A 183 -6.14 -17.66 -1.26
N HIS A 184 -5.25 -17.61 -2.24
CA HIS A 184 -4.05 -18.44 -2.31
C HIS A 184 -3.09 -18.12 -1.16
N ALA A 185 -2.74 -16.85 -0.96
CA ALA A 185 -1.83 -16.36 0.09
C ALA A 185 -2.30 -16.73 1.50
N CYS A 186 -3.61 -16.70 1.76
CA CYS A 186 -4.19 -17.09 3.05
C CYS A 186 -4.50 -18.59 3.19
N SER A 187 -4.22 -19.41 2.16
CA SER A 187 -4.41 -20.88 2.19
C SER A 187 -3.18 -21.61 2.76
N ASP A 188 -3.18 -22.94 2.71
CA ASP A 188 -2.05 -23.81 3.06
C ASP A 188 -1.16 -24.18 1.85
N LYS A 189 -1.45 -23.61 0.67
CA LYS A 189 -0.73 -23.92 -0.58
C LYS A 189 0.66 -23.26 -0.69
N PRO A 190 0.82 -21.94 -0.46
CA PRO A 190 2.13 -21.30 -0.53
C PRO A 190 2.93 -21.56 0.75
N GLU A 191 4.23 -21.29 0.67
CA GLU A 191 5.08 -21.23 1.85
C GLU A 191 4.79 -19.94 2.64
N HIS A 192 4.80 -20.04 3.97
CA HIS A 192 4.73 -18.90 4.88
C HIS A 192 5.98 -18.85 5.75
N ARG A 193 6.72 -17.75 5.69
CA ARG A 193 7.85 -17.48 6.59
C ARG A 193 7.54 -16.30 7.48
N ASP A 194 8.10 -16.29 8.69
CA ASP A 194 7.98 -15.11 9.54
C ASP A 194 8.75 -13.94 8.92
N PHE A 195 8.18 -12.74 8.98
CA PHE A 195 8.81 -11.54 8.45
C PHE A 195 10.07 -11.21 9.25
N ASP A 196 11.21 -11.23 8.56
CA ASP A 196 12.53 -10.81 9.02
C ASP A 196 13.16 -9.96 7.90
N PRO A 197 13.31 -8.63 8.08
CA PRO A 197 13.80 -7.76 7.01
C PRO A 197 15.13 -8.19 6.40
N ALA A 198 16.06 -8.78 7.16
CA ALA A 198 17.36 -9.20 6.63
C ALA A 198 17.22 -10.39 5.66
N VAL A 199 16.24 -11.26 5.90
CA VAL A 199 15.92 -12.39 5.02
C VAL A 199 15.05 -11.93 3.85
N THR A 200 14.04 -11.11 4.14
CA THR A 200 13.11 -10.56 3.15
C THR A 200 13.83 -9.71 2.10
N ALA A 201 14.81 -8.90 2.52
CA ALA A 201 15.55 -7.97 1.65
C ALA A 201 16.29 -8.66 0.49
N VAL A 202 16.62 -9.93 0.61
CA VAL A 202 17.34 -10.70 -0.42
C VAL A 202 16.49 -11.79 -1.06
N GLN A 203 15.21 -11.88 -0.70
CA GLN A 203 14.29 -12.84 -1.29
C GLN A 203 13.93 -12.40 -2.71
N GLN A 204 14.23 -13.26 -3.68
CA GLN A 204 13.81 -13.04 -5.07
C GLN A 204 12.32 -13.33 -5.24
N TYR A 205 11.69 -12.61 -6.16
CA TYR A 205 10.30 -12.82 -6.57
C TYR A 205 10.15 -12.60 -8.08
N GLU A 206 9.04 -13.10 -8.60
CA GLU A 206 8.54 -12.79 -9.95
C GLU A 206 7.13 -12.20 -9.80
N ASP A 207 6.72 -11.33 -10.72
CA ASP A 207 5.42 -10.65 -10.73
C ASP A 207 4.41 -11.27 -11.71
N SER A 208 4.81 -12.36 -12.38
CA SER A 208 4.04 -12.98 -13.48
C SER A 208 2.95 -13.97 -13.02
N ASP A 209 3.07 -14.51 -11.81
CA ASP A 209 2.14 -15.49 -11.22
C ASP A 209 2.05 -15.29 -9.69
N TYR A 210 1.16 -16.04 -9.03
CA TYR A 210 0.99 -15.97 -7.58
C TYR A 210 2.30 -16.31 -6.85
N GLN A 211 2.59 -15.56 -5.79
CA GLN A 211 3.82 -15.80 -5.05
C GLN A 211 3.83 -17.22 -4.46
N PRO A 212 4.95 -17.96 -4.59
CA PRO A 212 5.10 -19.26 -3.95
C PRO A 212 5.38 -19.13 -2.45
N LEU A 213 5.78 -17.93 -2.00
CA LEU A 213 6.20 -17.61 -0.63
C LEU A 213 5.64 -16.25 -0.22
N TYR A 214 5.08 -16.19 0.98
CA TYR A 214 4.67 -14.94 1.63
C TYR A 214 5.34 -14.78 2.99
N PHE A 215 5.70 -13.54 3.32
CA PHE A 215 6.17 -13.20 4.66
C PHE A 215 5.02 -12.78 5.56
N VAL A 216 5.06 -13.27 6.79
CA VAL A 216 4.02 -13.10 7.79
C VAL A 216 4.56 -12.30 8.96
N ALA A 217 4.05 -11.08 9.13
CA ALA A 217 4.31 -10.27 10.30
C ALA A 217 3.50 -10.78 11.51
N HIS A 218 4.08 -10.74 12.71
CA HIS A 218 3.30 -11.00 13.93
C HIS A 218 2.25 -9.91 14.15
N SER A 219 2.60 -8.67 13.85
CA SER A 219 1.70 -7.51 13.77
C SER A 219 2.36 -6.43 12.90
N ILE A 220 1.57 -5.45 12.46
CA ILE A 220 2.12 -4.29 11.71
C ILE A 220 3.15 -3.53 12.57
N GLN A 221 2.91 -3.45 13.89
CA GLN A 221 3.84 -2.83 14.83
C GLN A 221 5.16 -3.61 14.95
N ASP A 222 5.09 -4.95 15.00
CA ASP A 222 6.28 -5.82 14.99
C ASP A 222 7.10 -5.63 13.71
N ALA A 223 6.42 -5.56 12.55
CA ALA A 223 7.08 -5.31 11.27
C ALA A 223 7.83 -3.97 11.26
N LEU A 224 7.21 -2.89 11.79
CA LEU A 224 7.87 -1.59 11.92
C LEU A 224 9.11 -1.64 12.83
N LEU A 225 9.02 -2.32 13.98
CA LEU A 225 10.15 -2.44 14.91
C LEU A 225 11.31 -3.25 14.32
N LYS A 226 10.99 -4.34 13.60
CA LYS A 226 11.98 -5.13 12.87
C LYS A 226 12.65 -4.32 11.76
N LEU A 227 11.87 -3.58 10.96
CA LEU A 227 12.42 -2.71 9.93
C LEU A 227 13.41 -1.68 10.50
N ARG A 228 13.05 -1.02 11.61
CA ARG A 228 13.94 -0.07 12.28
C ARG A 228 15.19 -0.72 12.83
N SER A 229 15.08 -1.94 13.35
CA SER A 229 16.25 -2.70 13.80
C SER A 229 17.17 -3.06 12.63
N TYR A 230 16.59 -3.43 11.48
CA TYR A 230 17.33 -3.68 10.24
C TYR A 230 18.02 -2.42 9.71
N ALA A 231 17.38 -1.26 9.83
CA ALA A 231 17.97 0.02 9.43
C ALA A 231 19.30 0.31 10.13
N LEU A 232 19.45 -0.09 11.40
CA LEU A 232 20.71 0.06 12.15
C LEU A 232 21.86 -0.79 11.60
N SER A 233 21.57 -1.81 10.79
CA SER A 233 22.57 -2.64 10.14
C SER A 233 23.00 -2.11 8.77
N MET A 234 22.28 -1.14 8.21
CA MET A 234 22.58 -0.56 6.91
C MET A 234 23.71 0.47 7.05
N GLU A 235 24.71 0.39 6.18
CA GLU A 235 25.75 1.42 6.10
C GLU A 235 25.17 2.71 5.52
N ARG A 236 25.29 3.82 6.26
CA ARG A 236 24.88 5.15 5.83
C ARG A 236 25.95 6.17 6.22
N ASN A 237 26.18 7.15 5.35
CA ASN A 237 27.14 8.23 5.59
C ASN A 237 26.58 9.36 6.47
N PHE A 238 25.26 9.38 6.68
CA PHE A 238 24.54 10.38 7.44
C PHE A 238 23.19 9.82 7.89
N ASP A 239 22.64 10.40 8.96
CA ASP A 239 21.27 10.13 9.40
C ASP A 239 20.31 11.05 8.66
N VAL A 240 19.05 10.65 8.53
CA VAL A 240 18.00 11.50 7.95
C VAL A 240 16.81 11.56 8.88
N ILE A 241 16.30 12.77 9.09
CA ILE A 241 15.11 13.00 9.90
C ILE A 241 14.14 13.85 9.08
N TYR A 242 12.89 13.43 9.02
CA TYR A 242 11.85 14.21 8.37
C TYR A 242 11.26 15.22 9.36
N ASP A 243 11.38 16.52 9.05
CA ASP A 243 10.67 17.57 9.77
C ASP A 243 9.29 17.81 9.12
N PRO A 244 8.20 17.50 9.83
CA PRO A 244 6.88 17.63 9.26
C PRO A 244 6.33 19.06 9.21
N PHE A 245 6.90 19.98 9.97
CA PHE A 245 6.46 21.38 10.01
C PHE A 245 6.99 22.15 8.80
N THR A 246 8.28 21.98 8.49
CA THR A 246 8.93 22.57 7.32
C THR A 246 8.75 21.73 6.06
N ARG A 247 8.36 20.46 6.23
CA ARG A 247 8.21 19.46 5.18
C ARG A 247 9.49 19.17 4.41
N SER A 248 10.61 19.16 5.13
CA SER A 248 11.95 18.87 4.59
C SER A 248 12.62 17.71 5.31
N VAL A 249 13.67 17.19 4.70
CA VAL A 249 14.57 16.21 5.32
C VAL A 249 15.81 16.93 5.83
N GLU A 250 16.12 16.72 7.10
CA GLU A 250 17.35 17.15 7.75
C GLU A 250 18.38 16.02 7.73
N VAL A 251 19.65 16.39 7.55
CA VAL A 251 20.83 15.50 7.46
C VAL A 251 21.80 15.86 8.56
#